data_AF-A0A226MZR3-F1
#
_entry.id   AF-A0A226MZR3-F1
#
_cell.length_a   1.000
_cell.length_b   1.000
_cell.length_c   1.000
_cell.angle_alpha   90.00
_cell.angle_beta   90.00
_cell.angle_gamma   90.00
#
_symmetry.space_group_name_H-M   'P 1'
#
loop_
_entity.id
_entity.type
_entity.pdbx_description
1 polymer ?
#
loop_
_entity_poly.entity_id
_entity_poly.type
_entity_poly.pdbx_seq_one_letter_code
_entity_poly.pdbx_strand_id
1 'polypeptide(L)'
;MACDVGRDSHCRHLLQGVEPASAGVVSACWKGAGFQRQVEAIREQDGWDALLSTMTHLQGVQVVARVMSELPGALRGSIFRHLIELLSPSSCCPDMVPMVFLIEMLECTDLEEELWSVMKLFHSCLQSQSRAMQQLVLRGILQLSKRQDTAETVISFLTWIVEQDLQDTDSNICATVLLILGNLLQFLEGKELSFFSLELMDKLPALFNDESSTVRQLSIHLCLPLLPLGSGAHGLCCCLGCGGISAVWQASWKALLGAAQFLRWRRLEHPVQTAQLWQISECTLSRRRKNAAQDYLGQSLLYLQSPQEPLWQEAIRFIGEPPD
;
A
#
# COMPACT_ATOMS: atom_id res chain seq x y z
N MET A 1 -11.93 23.42 -14.28
CA MET A 1 -11.21 24.10 -15.38
C MET A 1 -10.69 23.02 -16.31
N ALA A 2 -11.26 22.95 -17.52
CA ALA A 2 -11.00 21.89 -18.48
C ALA A 2 -9.56 21.99 -19.01
N CYS A 3 -8.80 20.90 -18.91
CA CYS A 3 -7.55 20.75 -19.65
C CYS A 3 -7.85 20.01 -20.96
N ASP A 4 -7.42 20.66 -22.03
CA ASP A 4 -7.77 20.46 -23.43
C ASP A 4 -7.26 19.13 -24.01
N VAL A 5 -8.03 18.56 -24.94
CA VAL A 5 -7.88 17.23 -25.57
C VAL A 5 -6.68 17.17 -26.54
N GLY A 6 -5.85 18.23 -26.61
CA GLY A 6 -4.63 18.30 -27.41
C GLY A 6 -3.34 17.80 -26.77
N ARG A 7 -3.35 17.29 -25.53
CA ARG A 7 -2.13 16.98 -24.73
C ARG A 7 -1.47 15.62 -24.99
N ASP A 8 -2.07 14.76 -25.80
CA ASP A 8 -1.56 13.41 -26.02
C ASP A 8 -0.32 13.35 -26.94
N SER A 9 -0.03 14.45 -27.65
CA SER A 9 1.18 14.61 -28.48
C SER A 9 2.36 15.21 -27.70
N HIS A 10 2.12 15.99 -26.65
CA HIS A 10 3.19 16.60 -25.84
C HIS A 10 3.82 15.60 -24.86
N CYS A 11 3.04 14.67 -24.31
CA CYS A 11 3.54 13.61 -23.43
C CYS A 11 4.43 12.58 -24.15
N ARG A 12 4.37 12.47 -25.49
CA ARG A 12 5.21 11.53 -26.26
C ARG A 12 6.68 11.95 -26.33
N HIS A 13 6.99 13.23 -26.12
CA HIS A 13 8.37 13.71 -26.09
C HIS A 13 9.09 13.43 -24.75
N LEU A 14 8.34 13.13 -23.68
CA LEU A 14 8.88 12.84 -22.34
C LEU A 14 9.30 11.37 -22.16
N LEU A 15 9.08 10.52 -23.17
CA LEU A 15 9.53 9.13 -23.25
C LEU A 15 10.64 8.93 -24.29
N GLN A 16 11.22 10.01 -24.82
CA GLN A 16 12.35 9.90 -25.71
C GLN A 16 13.55 9.40 -24.91
N GLY A 17 13.94 8.15 -25.16
CA GLY A 17 15.16 7.56 -24.61
C GLY A 17 16.36 8.45 -24.88
N VAL A 18 17.35 8.36 -24.00
CA VAL A 18 18.62 9.07 -24.11
C VAL A 18 19.25 8.73 -25.47
N GLU A 19 19.69 9.74 -26.24
CA GLU A 19 20.33 9.46 -27.53
C GLU A 19 21.61 8.63 -27.31
N PRO A 20 21.92 7.63 -28.16
CA PRO A 20 23.09 6.77 -28.00
C PRO A 20 24.42 7.52 -27.84
N ALA A 21 24.56 8.64 -28.55
CA ALA A 21 25.72 9.53 -28.45
C ALA A 21 25.85 10.18 -27.06
N SER A 22 24.72 10.52 -26.43
CA SER A 22 24.70 11.17 -25.12
C SER A 22 25.05 10.20 -23.98
N ALA A 23 24.70 8.92 -24.05
CA ALA A 23 25.10 7.94 -23.04
C ALA A 23 26.61 7.66 -23.03
N GLY A 24 27.23 7.56 -24.22
CA GLY A 24 28.69 7.42 -24.35
C GLY A 24 29.44 8.62 -23.78
N VAL A 25 28.93 9.83 -24.02
CA VAL A 25 29.49 11.08 -23.48
C VAL A 25 29.33 11.14 -21.96
N VAL A 26 28.15 10.81 -21.42
CA VAL A 26 27.92 10.80 -19.97
C VAL A 26 28.84 9.80 -19.27
N SER A 27 28.95 8.58 -19.81
CA SER A 27 29.90 7.57 -19.30
C SER A 27 31.34 8.09 -19.32
N ALA A 28 31.79 8.70 -20.42
CA ALA A 28 33.15 9.25 -20.51
C ALA A 28 33.39 10.39 -19.52
N CYS A 29 32.43 11.31 -19.37
CA CYS A 29 32.50 12.42 -18.41
C CYS A 29 32.57 11.90 -16.97
N TRP A 30 31.77 10.89 -16.61
CA TRP A 30 31.76 10.33 -15.26
C TRP A 30 33.07 9.62 -14.93
N LYS A 31 33.63 8.88 -15.88
CA LYS A 31 34.99 8.32 -15.73
C LYS A 31 36.03 9.41 -15.52
N GLY A 32 35.97 10.49 -16.31
CA GLY A 32 36.85 11.66 -16.16
C GLY A 32 36.69 12.37 -14.81
N ALA A 33 35.49 12.35 -14.22
CA ALA A 33 35.19 12.91 -12.91
C ALA A 33 35.50 11.95 -11.73
N GLY A 34 36.06 10.78 -11.99
CA GLY A 34 36.47 9.81 -10.95
C GLY A 34 35.40 8.78 -10.57
N PHE A 35 34.25 8.74 -11.24
CA PHE A 35 33.15 7.80 -10.99
C PHE A 35 33.30 6.47 -11.76
N GLN A 36 34.53 5.98 -11.93
CA GLN A 36 34.81 4.77 -12.72
C GLN A 36 34.03 3.55 -12.19
N ARG A 37 34.03 3.35 -10.87
CA ARG A 37 33.32 2.24 -10.22
C ARG A 37 31.82 2.27 -10.50
N GLN A 38 31.21 3.45 -10.46
CA GLN A 38 29.79 3.62 -10.73
C GLN A 38 29.47 3.30 -12.20
N VAL A 39 30.31 3.76 -13.13
CA VAL A 39 30.11 3.49 -14.57
C VAL A 39 30.22 2.00 -14.87
N GLU A 40 31.14 1.28 -14.19
CA GLU A 40 31.29 -0.17 -14.27
C GLU A 40 30.07 -0.89 -13.67
N ALA A 41 29.63 -0.50 -12.46
CA ALA A 41 28.46 -1.10 -11.80
C ALA A 41 27.16 -0.93 -12.61
N ILE A 42 26.98 0.20 -13.30
CA ILE A 42 25.83 0.42 -14.20
C ILE A 42 25.92 -0.51 -15.41
N ARG A 43 27.13 -0.76 -15.94
CA ARG A 43 27.34 -1.66 -17.07
C ARG A 43 27.10 -3.12 -16.69
N GLU A 44 27.53 -3.55 -15.50
CA GLU A 44 27.33 -4.91 -15.01
C GLU A 44 25.84 -5.28 -14.83
N GLN A 45 24.97 -4.29 -14.72
CA GLN A 45 23.51 -4.44 -14.62
C GLN A 45 22.78 -4.11 -15.93
N ASP A 46 23.49 -4.07 -17.07
CA ASP A 46 22.97 -3.69 -18.39
C ASP A 46 22.27 -2.31 -18.41
N GLY A 47 22.58 -1.45 -17.43
CA GLY A 47 21.87 -0.19 -17.20
C GLY A 47 22.05 0.82 -18.34
N TRP A 48 23.23 0.85 -18.97
CA TRP A 48 23.50 1.72 -20.11
C TRP A 48 22.65 1.36 -21.33
N ASP A 49 22.53 0.08 -21.64
CA ASP A 49 21.69 -0.39 -22.75
C ASP A 49 20.21 -0.18 -22.42
N ALA A 50 19.83 -0.41 -21.16
CA ALA A 50 18.48 -0.16 -20.69
C ALA A 50 18.06 1.31 -20.82
N LEU A 51 18.96 2.27 -20.57
CA LEU A 51 18.71 3.72 -20.72
C LEU A 51 18.44 4.14 -22.17
N LEU A 52 19.06 3.47 -23.14
CA LEU A 52 18.92 3.78 -24.57
C LEU A 52 17.66 3.17 -25.18
N SER A 53 17.12 2.13 -24.56
CA SER A 53 15.92 1.44 -25.01
C SER A 53 14.66 2.15 -24.53
N THR A 54 13.73 2.43 -25.44
CA THR A 54 12.43 3.04 -25.12
C THR A 54 11.55 2.17 -24.23
N MET A 55 11.77 0.84 -24.24
CA MET A 55 10.99 -0.11 -23.44
C MET A 55 11.51 -0.25 -22.01
N THR A 56 12.81 -0.05 -21.81
CA THR A 56 13.50 -0.29 -20.53
C THR A 56 14.12 0.99 -19.95
N HIS A 57 13.85 2.14 -20.55
CA HIS A 57 14.46 3.42 -20.18
C HIS A 57 14.37 3.69 -18.68
N LEU A 58 13.17 3.56 -18.10
CA LEU A 58 12.96 3.78 -16.66
C LEU A 58 13.66 2.74 -15.78
N GLN A 59 13.85 1.50 -16.25
CA GLN A 59 14.65 0.50 -15.53
C GLN A 59 16.13 0.88 -15.54
N GLY A 60 16.64 1.39 -16.66
CA GLY A 60 17.98 1.98 -16.74
C GLY A 60 18.15 3.12 -15.75
N VAL A 61 17.16 4.02 -15.64
CA VAL A 61 17.16 5.10 -14.64
C VAL A 61 17.20 4.55 -13.21
N GLN A 62 16.45 3.48 -12.91
CA GLN A 62 16.50 2.83 -11.59
C GLN A 62 17.89 2.26 -11.26
N VAL A 63 18.54 1.63 -12.24
CA VAL A 63 19.91 1.11 -12.07
C VAL A 63 20.87 2.26 -11.76
N VAL A 64 20.81 3.37 -12.51
CA VAL A 64 21.63 4.55 -12.24
C VAL A 64 21.37 5.09 -10.84
N ALA A 65 20.10 5.29 -10.46
CA ALA A 65 19.74 5.83 -9.16
C ALA A 65 20.22 4.95 -8.01
N ARG A 66 20.12 3.62 -8.15
CA ARG A 66 20.65 2.66 -7.19
C ARG A 66 22.17 2.73 -7.07
N VAL A 67 22.89 2.84 -8.19
CA VAL A 67 24.35 3.00 -8.14
C VAL A 67 24.74 4.34 -7.50
N MET A 68 23.97 5.40 -7.76
CA MET A 68 24.19 6.72 -7.14
C MET A 68 23.84 6.76 -5.65
N SER A 69 22.97 5.86 -5.19
CA SER A 69 22.67 5.70 -3.76
C SER A 69 23.92 5.34 -2.94
N GLU A 70 24.92 4.71 -3.54
CA GLU A 70 26.16 4.27 -2.88
C GLU A 70 27.20 5.40 -2.75
N LEU A 71 26.94 6.58 -3.31
CA LEU A 71 27.84 7.72 -3.17
C LEU A 71 27.94 8.23 -1.73
N PRO A 72 29.03 8.96 -1.38
CA PRO A 72 29.14 9.66 -0.10
C PRO A 72 27.92 10.54 0.19
N GLY A 73 27.52 10.61 1.46
CA GLY A 73 26.28 11.29 1.88
C GLY A 73 26.14 12.72 1.38
N ALA A 74 27.24 13.50 1.31
CA ALA A 74 27.21 14.87 0.80
C ALA A 74 26.80 14.95 -0.69
N LEU A 75 27.32 14.05 -1.54
CA LEU A 75 26.94 14.00 -2.96
C LEU A 75 25.52 13.49 -3.13
N ARG A 76 25.16 12.44 -2.38
CA ARG A 76 23.80 11.88 -2.36
C ARG A 76 22.76 12.95 -2.00
N GLY A 77 22.97 13.70 -0.92
CA GLY A 77 22.09 14.79 -0.50
C GLY A 77 22.01 15.92 -1.53
N SER A 78 23.13 16.26 -2.18
CA SER A 78 23.13 17.25 -3.27
C SER A 78 22.31 16.79 -4.48
N ILE A 79 22.43 15.52 -4.89
CA ILE A 79 21.63 14.94 -5.98
C ILE A 79 20.15 14.93 -5.59
N PHE A 80 19.83 14.49 -4.37
CA PHE A 80 18.47 14.40 -3.87
C PHE A 80 17.75 15.77 -3.87
N ARG A 81 18.41 16.81 -3.35
CA ARG A 81 17.87 18.17 -3.36
C ARG A 81 17.64 18.69 -4.77
N HIS A 82 18.57 18.41 -5.69
CA HIS A 82 18.40 18.80 -7.09
C HIS A 82 17.19 18.11 -7.74
N LEU A 83 16.94 16.83 -7.41
CA LEU A 83 15.74 16.13 -7.89
C LEU A 83 14.45 16.76 -7.38
N ILE A 84 14.41 17.16 -6.11
CA ILE A 84 13.25 17.88 -5.53
C ILE A 84 13.04 19.22 -6.25
N GLU A 85 14.12 19.98 -6.50
CA GLU A 85 14.05 21.25 -7.23
C GLU A 85 13.55 21.05 -8.67
N LEU A 86 14.02 20.02 -9.38
CA LEU A 86 13.55 19.67 -10.73
C LEU A 86 12.06 19.30 -10.77
N LEU A 87 11.58 18.62 -9.73
CA LEU A 87 10.18 18.16 -9.63
C LEU A 87 9.23 19.21 -9.05
N SER A 88 9.77 20.30 -8.48
CA SER A 88 9.00 21.43 -7.94
C SER A 88 8.24 22.19 -9.05
N PRO A 89 7.16 22.95 -8.73
CA PRO A 89 5.88 23.01 -9.46
C PRO A 89 5.92 23.76 -10.80
N SER A 90 6.72 23.27 -11.74
CA SER A 90 6.85 23.80 -13.10
C SER A 90 5.93 23.09 -14.09
N SER A 91 5.34 21.93 -13.76
CA SER A 91 4.46 21.19 -14.67
C SER A 91 3.23 20.57 -14.00
N CYS A 92 2.11 20.53 -14.72
CA CYS A 92 0.89 19.80 -14.29
C CYS A 92 1.06 18.27 -14.32
N CYS A 93 2.16 17.79 -14.91
CA CYS A 93 2.52 16.38 -15.03
C CYS A 93 4.02 16.28 -14.74
N PRO A 94 4.43 15.92 -13.51
CA PRO A 94 5.84 15.77 -13.17
C PRO A 94 6.49 14.71 -14.07
N ASP A 95 7.75 14.91 -14.45
CA ASP A 95 8.45 13.98 -15.33
C ASP A 95 8.72 12.66 -14.59
N MET A 96 8.39 11.54 -15.24
CA MET A 96 8.55 10.21 -14.64
C MET A 96 10.02 9.88 -14.34
N VAL A 97 10.96 10.33 -15.18
CA VAL A 97 12.40 10.04 -15.02
C VAL A 97 12.97 10.57 -13.70
N PRO A 98 12.91 11.88 -13.38
CA PRO A 98 13.39 12.39 -12.10
C PRO A 98 12.60 11.81 -10.92
N MET A 99 11.31 11.52 -11.07
CA MET A 99 10.51 10.88 -10.02
C MET A 99 10.99 9.45 -9.71
N VAL A 100 11.26 8.64 -10.74
CA VAL A 100 11.83 7.29 -10.57
C VAL A 100 13.16 7.37 -9.83
N PHE A 101 14.01 8.31 -10.22
CA PHE A 101 15.30 8.51 -9.57
C PHE A 101 15.13 8.90 -8.09
N LEU A 102 14.25 9.87 -7.80
CA LEU A 102 13.96 10.33 -6.45
C LEU A 102 13.54 9.16 -5.55
N ILE A 103 12.62 8.32 -6.03
CA ILE A 103 12.07 7.19 -5.28
C ILE A 103 13.13 6.14 -4.94
N GLU A 104 13.99 5.76 -5.89
CA GLU A 104 15.08 4.81 -5.60
C GLU A 104 16.06 5.37 -4.55
N MET A 105 16.22 6.69 -4.46
CA MET A 105 17.10 7.31 -3.47
C MET A 105 16.50 7.43 -2.06
N LEU A 106 15.19 7.30 -1.88
CA LEU A 106 14.54 7.50 -0.56
C LEU A 106 15.07 6.56 0.51
N GLU A 107 15.42 5.33 0.14
CA GLU A 107 15.85 4.30 1.09
C GLU A 107 17.19 4.65 1.77
N CYS A 108 18.07 5.34 1.04
CA CYS A 108 19.43 5.65 1.49
C CYS A 108 19.62 7.10 1.94
N THR A 109 18.58 7.94 1.87
CA THR A 109 18.69 9.38 2.14
C THR A 109 18.19 9.71 3.54
N ASP A 110 18.92 10.60 4.21
CA ASP A 110 18.44 11.26 5.42
C ASP A 110 17.44 12.35 4.99
N LEU A 111 16.23 12.27 5.53
CA LEU A 111 15.09 13.06 5.06
C LEU A 111 14.68 14.14 6.09
N GLU A 112 15.46 14.35 7.15
CA GLU A 112 15.08 15.26 8.25
C GLU A 112 14.65 16.65 7.76
N GLU A 113 15.36 17.23 6.77
CA GLU A 113 15.02 18.54 6.21
C GLU A 113 14.07 18.46 5.00
N GLU A 114 14.15 17.39 4.21
CA GLU A 114 13.46 17.28 2.92
C GLU A 114 12.11 16.53 2.96
N LEU A 115 11.80 15.78 4.02
CA LEU A 115 10.63 14.89 4.09
C LEU A 115 9.33 15.62 3.75
N TRP A 116 9.12 16.81 4.32
CA TRP A 116 7.91 17.60 4.06
C TRP A 116 7.79 18.02 2.59
N SER A 117 8.91 18.41 1.97
CA SER A 117 8.95 18.77 0.55
C SER A 117 8.64 17.56 -0.34
N VAL A 118 9.17 16.38 0.01
CA VAL A 118 8.87 15.12 -0.68
C VAL A 118 7.37 14.78 -0.56
N MET A 119 6.78 14.90 0.63
CA MET A 119 5.34 14.64 0.83
C MET A 119 4.47 15.62 0.04
N LYS A 120 4.85 16.89 -0.03
CA LYS A 120 4.16 17.89 -0.85
C LYS A 120 4.22 17.54 -2.35
N LEU A 121 5.38 17.08 -2.83
CA LEU A 121 5.52 16.60 -4.21
C LEU A 121 4.62 15.38 -4.46
N PHE A 122 4.66 14.41 -3.55
CA PHE A 122 3.86 13.17 -3.66
C PHE A 122 2.37 13.46 -3.68
N HIS A 123 1.90 14.38 -2.84
CA HIS A 123 0.53 14.87 -2.88
C HIS A 123 0.12 15.35 -4.28
N SER A 124 0.92 16.23 -4.87
CA SER A 124 0.64 16.76 -6.21
C SER A 124 0.62 15.67 -7.28
N CYS A 125 1.47 14.66 -7.13
CA CYS A 125 1.59 13.56 -8.09
C CYS A 125 0.47 12.53 -7.99
N LEU A 126 -0.05 12.28 -6.78
CA LEU A 126 -1.22 11.43 -6.58
C LEU A 126 -2.48 12.02 -7.23
N GLN A 127 -2.57 13.34 -7.30
CA GLN A 127 -3.65 14.05 -8.00
C GLN A 127 -3.47 14.09 -9.53
N SER A 128 -2.38 13.53 -10.07
CA SER A 128 -2.17 13.48 -11.51
C SER A 128 -3.14 12.50 -12.18
N GLN A 129 -3.44 12.71 -13.46
CA GLN A 129 -4.24 11.76 -14.27
C GLN A 129 -3.46 10.50 -14.67
N SER A 130 -2.15 10.47 -14.42
CA SER A 130 -1.26 9.37 -14.82
C SER A 130 -1.26 8.28 -13.75
N ARG A 131 -1.88 7.13 -14.05
CA ARG A 131 -1.83 5.95 -13.16
C ARG A 131 -0.41 5.47 -12.89
N ALA A 132 0.48 5.57 -13.89
CA ALA A 132 1.88 5.20 -13.73
C ALA A 132 2.58 6.11 -12.71
N MET A 133 2.29 7.41 -12.72
CA MET A 133 2.82 8.36 -11.74
C MET A 133 2.26 8.07 -10.34
N GLN A 134 0.94 7.83 -10.23
CA GLN A 134 0.30 7.48 -8.96
C GLN A 134 0.92 6.22 -8.34
N GLN A 135 1.06 5.14 -9.13
CA GLN A 135 1.70 3.90 -8.68
C GLN A 135 3.15 4.10 -8.27
N LEU A 136 3.89 4.89 -9.04
CA LEU A 136 5.28 5.21 -8.75
C LEU A 136 5.39 5.94 -7.40
N VAL A 137 4.57 6.97 -7.16
CA VAL A 137 4.57 7.69 -5.90
C VAL A 137 4.11 6.84 -4.72
N LEU A 138 3.11 5.97 -4.91
CA LEU A 138 2.71 5.01 -3.86
C LEU A 138 3.83 4.04 -3.52
N ARG A 139 4.66 3.63 -4.50
CA ARG A 139 5.87 2.85 -4.21
C ARG A 139 6.85 3.63 -3.34
N GLY A 140 7.04 4.92 -3.60
CA GLY A 140 7.85 5.81 -2.76
C GLY A 140 7.30 5.92 -1.33
N ILE A 141 5.99 6.17 -1.19
CA ILE A 141 5.31 6.22 0.11
C ILE A 141 5.45 4.87 0.85
N LEU A 142 5.33 3.74 0.14
CA LEU A 142 5.54 2.41 0.70
C LEU A 142 6.97 2.21 1.22
N GLN A 143 7.99 2.75 0.57
CA GLN A 143 9.35 2.71 1.11
C GLN A 143 9.48 3.52 2.39
N LEU A 144 8.92 4.73 2.42
CA LEU A 144 8.94 5.59 3.60
C LEU A 144 8.17 4.96 4.77
N SER A 145 7.02 4.35 4.50
CA SER A 145 6.17 3.72 5.52
C SER A 145 6.86 2.64 6.35
N LYS A 146 7.98 2.08 5.89
CA LYS A 146 8.78 1.08 6.60
C LYS A 146 9.77 1.70 7.60
N ARG A 147 9.92 3.03 7.60
CA ARG A 147 10.89 3.76 8.41
C ARG A 147 10.18 4.53 9.53
N GLN A 148 10.63 4.31 10.76
CA GLN A 148 10.06 4.94 11.94
C GLN A 148 10.17 6.46 11.92
N ASP A 149 11.30 7.01 11.44
CA ASP A 149 11.56 8.46 11.37
C ASP A 149 10.63 9.21 10.42
N THR A 150 9.96 8.51 9.50
CA THR A 150 9.02 9.13 8.55
C THR A 150 7.56 8.81 8.87
N ALA A 151 7.30 7.87 9.78
CA ALA A 151 5.98 7.29 10.01
C ALA A 151 4.95 8.35 10.37
N GLU A 152 5.22 9.24 11.32
CA GLU A 152 4.29 10.28 11.78
C GLU A 152 3.83 11.20 10.63
N THR A 153 4.78 11.62 9.79
CA THR A 153 4.48 12.49 8.64
C THR A 153 3.68 11.74 7.59
N VAL A 154 4.05 10.49 7.29
CA VAL A 154 3.33 9.65 6.32
C VAL A 154 1.91 9.33 6.82
N ILE A 155 1.71 9.09 8.12
CA ILE A 155 0.39 8.85 8.72
C ILE A 155 -0.50 10.08 8.56
N SER A 156 0.01 11.24 8.95
CA SER A 156 -0.69 12.53 8.78
C SER A 156 -1.08 12.79 7.33
N PHE A 157 -0.24 12.32 6.39
CA PHE A 157 -0.51 12.41 4.96
C PHE A 157 -1.58 11.42 4.47
N LEU A 158 -1.63 10.19 5.01
CA LEU A 158 -2.54 9.13 4.57
C LEU A 158 -3.95 9.24 5.12
N THR A 159 -4.15 9.90 6.26
CA THR A 159 -5.51 10.26 6.73
C THR A 159 -6.32 10.89 5.59
N TRP A 160 -5.68 11.71 4.75
CA TRP A 160 -6.30 12.29 3.54
C TRP A 160 -6.62 11.27 2.43
N ILE A 161 -5.85 10.19 2.28
CA ILE A 161 -6.13 9.12 1.29
C ILE A 161 -7.26 8.20 1.79
N VAL A 162 -7.33 7.92 3.09
CA VAL A 162 -8.39 7.09 3.69
C VAL A 162 -9.75 7.81 3.69
N GLU A 163 -9.75 9.16 3.69
CA GLU A 163 -10.95 9.96 3.43
C GLU A 163 -11.53 9.77 2.02
N GLN A 164 -10.70 9.38 1.03
CA GLN A 164 -11.16 9.01 -0.31
C GLN A 164 -11.71 7.58 -0.31
N ASP A 165 -12.75 7.31 -1.09
CA ASP A 165 -13.39 6.00 -1.08
C ASP A 165 -12.48 4.92 -1.68
N LEU A 166 -11.97 4.04 -0.81
CA LEU A 166 -11.08 2.93 -1.20
C LEU A 166 -11.78 1.91 -2.12
N GLN A 167 -13.12 1.90 -2.18
CA GLN A 167 -13.89 0.95 -3.01
C GLN A 167 -13.82 1.25 -4.51
N ASP A 168 -13.75 2.51 -4.91
CA ASP A 168 -13.72 2.91 -6.33
C ASP A 168 -12.30 2.99 -6.92
N THR A 169 -11.31 2.58 -6.13
CA THR A 169 -9.91 2.70 -6.45
C THR A 169 -9.38 1.44 -7.16
N ASP A 170 -8.45 1.61 -8.09
CA ASP A 170 -7.74 0.50 -8.75
C ASP A 170 -7.20 -0.49 -7.70
N SER A 171 -7.45 -1.79 -7.89
CA SER A 171 -7.12 -2.81 -6.89
C SER A 171 -5.62 -2.84 -6.54
N ASN A 172 -4.73 -2.47 -7.47
CA ASN A 172 -3.29 -2.41 -7.19
C ASN A 172 -2.94 -1.21 -6.31
N ILE A 173 -3.61 -0.07 -6.54
CA ILE A 173 -3.48 1.12 -5.71
C ILE A 173 -4.00 0.81 -4.30
N CYS A 174 -5.20 0.23 -4.20
CA CYS A 174 -5.81 -0.15 -2.92
C CYS A 174 -4.92 -1.14 -2.14
N ALA A 175 -4.39 -2.17 -2.80
CA ALA A 175 -3.44 -3.11 -2.18
C ALA A 175 -2.16 -2.41 -1.68
N THR A 176 -1.62 -1.45 -2.44
CA THR A 176 -0.43 -0.70 -2.03
C THR A 176 -0.72 0.18 -0.81
N VAL A 177 -1.88 0.85 -0.78
CA VAL A 177 -2.33 1.64 0.38
C VAL A 177 -2.47 0.75 1.61
N LEU A 178 -3.11 -0.42 1.51
CA LEU A 178 -3.22 -1.36 2.64
C LEU A 178 -1.86 -1.82 3.17
N LEU A 179 -0.87 -2.03 2.30
CA LEU A 179 0.51 -2.36 2.71
C LEU A 179 1.18 -1.19 3.44
N ILE A 180 1.01 0.04 2.94
CA ILE A 180 1.51 1.26 3.58
C ILE A 180 0.92 1.37 5.00
N LEU A 181 -0.40 1.25 5.12
CA LEU A 181 -1.09 1.29 6.41
C LEU A 181 -0.56 0.21 7.37
N GLY A 182 -0.38 -1.01 6.87
CA GLY A 182 0.14 -2.14 7.66
C GLY A 182 1.54 -1.92 8.22
N ASN A 183 2.42 -1.21 7.50
CA ASN A 183 3.74 -0.85 8.01
C ASN A 183 3.64 0.24 9.09
N LEU A 184 2.79 1.25 8.87
CA LEU A 184 2.67 2.39 9.78
C LEU A 184 2.05 2.02 11.13
N LEU A 185 1.08 1.10 11.14
CA LEU A 185 0.48 0.60 12.37
C LEU A 185 1.52 0.00 13.34
N GLN A 186 2.67 -0.47 12.85
CA GLN A 186 3.73 -1.03 13.69
C GLN A 186 4.47 0.04 14.49
N PHE A 187 4.37 1.31 14.08
CA PHE A 187 5.01 2.45 14.74
C PHE A 187 4.06 3.26 15.62
N LEU A 188 2.76 2.98 15.54
CA LEU A 188 1.75 3.68 16.32
C LEU A 188 1.53 3.04 17.68
N GLU A 189 1.50 3.86 18.73
CA GLU A 189 1.23 3.41 20.10
C GLU A 189 0.14 4.24 20.79
N GLY A 190 -0.52 3.62 21.76
CA GLY A 190 -1.45 4.30 22.66
C GLY A 190 -2.59 5.03 21.94
N LYS A 191 -2.63 6.36 22.10
CA LYS A 191 -3.75 7.19 21.62
C LYS A 191 -3.75 7.36 20.11
N GLU A 192 -2.60 7.47 19.47
CA GLU A 192 -2.49 7.67 18.02
C GLU A 192 -2.98 6.43 17.27
N LEU A 193 -2.55 5.24 17.73
CA LEU A 193 -3.08 3.97 17.25
C LEU A 193 -4.60 3.93 17.41
N SER A 194 -5.13 4.31 18.58
CA SER A 194 -6.57 4.28 18.83
C SER A 194 -7.37 5.20 17.91
N PHE A 195 -6.87 6.41 17.65
CA PHE A 195 -7.52 7.38 16.76
C PHE A 195 -7.54 6.86 15.32
N PHE A 196 -6.36 6.47 14.82
CA PHE A 196 -6.21 5.97 13.45
C PHE A 196 -6.99 4.66 13.22
N SER A 197 -7.05 3.80 14.24
CA SER A 197 -7.83 2.55 14.18
C SER A 197 -9.31 2.83 14.01
N LEU A 198 -9.87 3.80 14.72
CA LEU A 198 -11.30 4.10 14.62
C LEU A 198 -11.68 4.55 13.20
N GLU A 199 -10.87 5.40 12.59
CA GLU A 199 -11.09 5.89 11.22
C GLU A 199 -11.06 4.76 10.18
N LEU A 200 -10.09 3.85 10.32
CA LEU A 200 -9.90 2.74 9.40
C LEU A 200 -10.95 1.62 9.58
N MET A 201 -11.40 1.38 10.81
CA MET A 201 -12.34 0.29 11.13
C MET A 201 -13.70 0.44 10.45
N ASP A 202 -14.13 1.66 10.11
CA ASP A 202 -15.37 1.89 9.38
C ASP A 202 -15.25 1.56 7.88
N LYS A 203 -14.03 1.59 7.33
CA LYS A 203 -13.76 1.36 5.90
C LYS A 203 -13.38 -0.09 5.58
N LEU A 204 -12.76 -0.81 6.53
CA LEU A 204 -12.30 -2.18 6.30
C LEU A 204 -13.40 -3.20 5.94
N PRO A 205 -14.63 -3.16 6.50
CA PRO A 205 -15.67 -4.14 6.17
C PRO A 205 -16.01 -4.18 4.69
N ALA A 206 -15.97 -3.03 4.02
CA ALA A 206 -16.17 -2.91 2.58
C ALA A 206 -15.11 -3.67 1.78
N LEU A 207 -13.85 -3.65 2.24
CA LEU A 207 -12.70 -4.26 1.56
C LEU A 207 -12.59 -5.76 1.79
N PHE A 208 -13.29 -6.30 2.80
CA PHE A 208 -13.37 -7.75 3.01
C PHE A 208 -14.10 -8.48 1.88
N ASN A 209 -14.93 -7.76 1.14
CA ASN A 209 -15.72 -8.26 0.01
C ASN A 209 -15.24 -7.74 -1.35
N ASP A 210 -14.06 -7.14 -1.41
CA ASP A 210 -13.47 -6.65 -2.67
C ASP A 210 -13.35 -7.80 -3.70
N GLU A 211 -13.44 -7.50 -4.99
CA GLU A 211 -13.26 -8.50 -6.05
C GLU A 211 -11.84 -9.06 -6.07
N SER A 212 -10.84 -8.26 -5.72
CA SER A 212 -9.43 -8.66 -5.63
C SER A 212 -9.16 -9.47 -4.37
N SER A 213 -8.72 -10.72 -4.55
CA SER A 213 -8.28 -11.58 -3.45
C SER A 213 -7.14 -10.97 -2.65
N THR A 214 -6.27 -10.19 -3.30
CA THR A 214 -5.15 -9.51 -2.64
C THR A 214 -5.65 -8.40 -1.72
N VAL A 215 -6.62 -7.59 -2.16
CA VAL A 215 -7.23 -6.53 -1.34
C VAL A 215 -7.96 -7.12 -0.15
N ARG A 216 -8.75 -8.19 -0.36
CA ARG A 216 -9.40 -8.93 0.74
C ARG A 216 -8.39 -9.44 1.76
N GLN A 217 -7.33 -10.11 1.29
CA GLN A 217 -6.32 -10.67 2.19
C GLN A 217 -5.60 -9.58 3.00
N LEU A 218 -5.19 -8.49 2.35
CA LEU A 218 -4.47 -7.40 3.01
C LEU A 218 -5.35 -6.65 4.01
N SER A 219 -6.62 -6.39 3.69
CA SER A 219 -7.55 -5.71 4.60
C SER A 219 -7.83 -6.56 5.85
N ILE A 220 -7.97 -7.87 5.69
CA ILE A 220 -8.14 -8.81 6.81
C ILE A 220 -6.88 -8.85 7.69
N HIS A 221 -5.69 -8.90 7.08
CA HIS A 221 -4.43 -8.80 7.81
C HIS A 221 -4.27 -7.46 8.53
N LEU A 222 -4.80 -6.37 7.97
CA LEU A 222 -4.77 -5.06 8.60
C LEU A 222 -5.72 -4.96 9.78
N CYS A 223 -6.83 -5.72 9.78
CA CYS A 223 -7.78 -5.75 10.88
C CYS A 223 -7.18 -6.35 12.17
N LEU A 224 -6.26 -7.32 12.06
CA LEU A 224 -5.60 -7.99 13.18
C LEU A 224 -5.10 -7.06 14.32
N PRO A 225 -4.19 -6.12 14.04
CA PRO A 225 -3.69 -5.19 15.05
C PRO A 225 -4.76 -4.23 15.58
N LEU A 226 -5.89 -4.07 14.87
CA LEU A 226 -6.96 -3.12 15.20
C LEU A 226 -8.10 -3.76 16.01
N LEU A 227 -8.19 -5.09 16.05
CA LEU A 227 -9.19 -5.84 16.82
C LEU A 227 -9.27 -5.50 18.32
N PRO A 228 -8.16 -5.14 19.00
CA PRO A 228 -8.20 -4.58 20.34
C PRO A 228 -9.11 -3.37 20.53
N LEU A 229 -9.40 -2.64 19.46
CA LEU A 229 -9.95 -1.27 19.48
C LEU A 229 -11.37 -1.18 18.88
N GLY A 230 -11.93 -2.25 18.30
CA GLY A 230 -13.22 -2.19 17.58
C GLY A 230 -13.95 -3.52 17.34
N SER A 231 -15.15 -3.45 16.75
CA SER A 231 -16.10 -4.57 16.51
C SER A 231 -15.83 -5.39 15.24
N GLY A 232 -14.57 -5.57 14.83
CA GLY A 232 -14.18 -6.26 13.58
C GLY A 232 -14.46 -7.76 13.52
N ALA A 233 -14.95 -8.36 14.61
CA ALA A 233 -15.12 -9.81 14.74
C ALA A 233 -16.12 -10.42 13.74
N HIS A 234 -17.12 -9.67 13.26
CA HIS A 234 -18.13 -10.23 12.35
C HIS A 234 -17.62 -10.41 10.93
N GLY A 235 -16.99 -9.39 10.35
CA GLY A 235 -16.41 -9.48 9.01
C GLY A 235 -15.39 -10.61 8.91
N LEU A 236 -14.60 -10.80 9.97
CA LEU A 236 -13.68 -11.94 10.08
C LEU A 236 -14.37 -13.30 10.13
N CYS A 237 -15.54 -13.41 10.78
CA CYS A 237 -16.33 -14.64 10.77
C CYS A 237 -16.92 -14.95 9.39
N CYS A 238 -17.40 -13.94 8.66
CA CYS A 238 -17.91 -14.12 7.31
C CYS A 238 -16.81 -14.52 6.31
N CYS A 239 -15.61 -13.92 6.40
CA CYS A 239 -14.47 -14.31 5.56
C CYS A 239 -13.94 -15.72 5.86
N LEU A 240 -14.13 -16.21 7.08
CA LEU A 240 -13.76 -17.57 7.48
C LEU A 240 -14.65 -18.66 6.92
N GLY A 241 -15.91 -18.31 6.64
CA GLY A 241 -16.84 -19.21 6.00
C GLY A 241 -16.42 -19.55 4.58
N CYS A 242 -15.86 -18.61 3.82
CA CYS A 242 -15.54 -18.79 2.40
C CYS A 242 -14.69 -20.04 2.15
N GLY A 243 -15.35 -21.12 1.73
CA GLY A 243 -14.80 -22.46 1.66
C GLY A 243 -13.52 -22.55 0.85
N GLY A 244 -12.47 -23.06 1.49
CA GLY A 244 -11.18 -23.39 0.88
C GLY A 244 -10.02 -22.87 1.72
N ILE A 245 -8.94 -23.66 1.83
CA ILE A 245 -7.65 -23.27 2.44
C ILE A 245 -6.97 -22.24 1.50
N SER A 246 -7.59 -21.07 1.37
CA SER A 246 -7.09 -19.94 0.59
C SER A 246 -6.26 -19.02 1.47
N ALA A 247 -5.43 -18.16 0.87
CA ALA A 247 -4.66 -17.16 1.61
C ALA A 247 -5.57 -16.20 2.40
N VAL A 248 -6.77 -15.92 1.88
CA VAL A 248 -7.83 -15.14 2.55
C VAL A 248 -8.31 -15.87 3.81
N TRP A 249 -8.66 -17.16 3.69
CA TRP A 249 -9.07 -17.98 4.84
C TRP A 249 -8.00 -18.04 5.93
N GLN A 250 -6.73 -18.23 5.56
CA GLN A 250 -5.63 -18.24 6.54
C GLN A 250 -5.44 -16.88 7.21
N ALA A 251 -5.60 -15.78 6.47
CA ALA A 251 -5.56 -14.43 7.01
C ALA A 251 -6.70 -14.21 8.02
N SER A 252 -7.94 -14.58 7.66
CA SER A 252 -9.11 -14.46 8.54
C SER A 252 -8.98 -15.32 9.78
N TRP A 253 -8.40 -16.51 9.65
CA TRP A 253 -8.17 -17.43 10.76
C TRP A 253 -7.16 -16.89 11.76
N LYS A 254 -6.01 -16.43 11.26
CA LYS A 254 -5.01 -15.73 12.08
C LYS A 254 -5.64 -14.52 12.75
N ALA A 255 -6.48 -13.78 12.03
CA ALA A 255 -7.20 -12.63 12.55
C ALA A 255 -8.11 -12.94 13.73
N LEU A 256 -8.96 -13.94 13.57
CA LEU A 256 -9.86 -14.39 14.60
C LEU A 256 -9.11 -14.95 15.82
N LEU A 257 -8.03 -15.71 15.62
CA LEU A 257 -7.19 -16.22 16.71
C LEU A 257 -6.54 -15.07 17.50
N GLY A 258 -5.98 -14.08 16.81
CA GLY A 258 -5.39 -12.89 17.45
C GLY A 258 -6.42 -12.14 18.29
N ALA A 259 -7.63 -11.91 17.78
CA ALA A 259 -8.73 -11.32 18.54
C ALA A 259 -9.12 -12.15 19.76
N ALA A 260 -9.21 -13.49 19.61
CA ALA A 260 -9.59 -14.37 20.70
C ALA A 260 -8.56 -14.32 21.85
N GLN A 261 -7.26 -14.35 21.53
CA GLN A 261 -6.19 -14.24 22.53
C GLN A 261 -6.21 -12.86 23.21
N PHE A 262 -6.32 -11.78 22.44
CA PHE A 262 -6.32 -10.42 22.97
C PHE A 262 -7.50 -10.16 23.91
N LEU A 263 -8.71 -10.49 23.47
CA LEU A 263 -9.94 -10.29 24.25
C LEU A 263 -10.10 -11.34 25.37
N ARG A 264 -9.08 -12.19 25.58
CA ARG A 264 -9.06 -13.31 26.53
C ARG A 264 -10.30 -14.18 26.39
N TRP A 265 -10.67 -14.46 25.15
CA TRP A 265 -11.79 -15.32 24.82
C TRP A 265 -11.41 -16.79 24.97
N ARG A 266 -11.19 -17.23 26.23
CA ARG A 266 -10.82 -18.60 26.59
C ARG A 266 -11.76 -19.68 26.01
N ARG A 267 -13.03 -19.35 25.75
CA ARG A 267 -14.00 -20.25 25.09
C ARG A 267 -13.84 -20.35 23.57
N LEU A 268 -13.22 -19.37 22.92
CA LEU A 268 -12.92 -19.35 21.49
C LEU A 268 -11.53 -19.90 21.19
N GLU A 269 -10.57 -19.84 22.12
CA GLU A 269 -9.22 -20.38 21.89
C GLU A 269 -9.21 -21.84 21.46
N HIS A 270 -10.05 -22.70 22.07
CA HIS A 270 -10.14 -24.11 21.70
C HIS A 270 -10.85 -24.34 20.34
N PRO A 271 -12.06 -23.81 20.08
CA PRO A 271 -12.69 -23.84 18.76
C PRO A 271 -11.84 -23.28 17.61
N VAL A 272 -11.09 -22.21 17.89
CA VAL A 272 -10.17 -21.53 16.96
C VAL A 272 -8.82 -22.25 16.83
N GLN A 273 -8.53 -23.26 17.65
CA GLN A 273 -7.42 -24.18 17.41
C GLN A 273 -7.89 -25.41 16.64
N THR A 274 -9.14 -25.80 16.81
CA THR A 274 -9.73 -27.01 16.20
C THR A 274 -10.47 -26.77 14.88
N ALA A 275 -10.39 -25.58 14.28
CA ALA A 275 -11.07 -25.24 13.01
C ALA A 275 -12.61 -25.37 13.05
N GLN A 276 -13.24 -25.23 14.23
CA GLN A 276 -14.69 -25.42 14.38
C GLN A 276 -15.45 -24.10 14.22
N LEU A 277 -15.74 -23.75 12.96
CA LEU A 277 -16.39 -22.49 12.55
C LEU A 277 -17.77 -22.24 13.22
N TRP A 278 -18.56 -23.29 13.41
CA TRP A 278 -19.89 -23.20 14.04
C TRP A 278 -19.82 -22.89 15.56
N GLN A 279 -18.81 -23.40 16.27
CA GLN A 279 -18.59 -23.06 17.67
C GLN A 279 -18.11 -21.61 17.82
N ILE A 280 -17.42 -21.10 16.80
CA ILE A 280 -16.95 -19.71 16.76
C ILE A 280 -18.13 -18.75 16.58
N SER A 281 -19.08 -19.05 15.70
CA SER A 281 -20.30 -18.25 15.53
C SER A 281 -21.17 -18.29 16.79
N GLU A 282 -21.37 -19.46 17.39
CA GLU A 282 -22.13 -19.60 18.63
C GLU A 282 -21.50 -18.82 19.80
N CYS A 283 -20.17 -18.88 19.94
CA CYS A 283 -19.44 -18.15 20.98
C CYS A 283 -19.47 -16.63 20.80
N THR A 284 -19.53 -16.13 19.56
CA THR A 284 -19.62 -14.68 19.28
C THR A 284 -21.04 -14.15 19.50
N LEU A 285 -22.07 -14.92 19.14
CA LEU A 285 -23.49 -14.59 19.37
C LEU A 285 -23.87 -14.56 20.86
N SER A 286 -23.33 -15.50 21.65
CA SER A 286 -23.68 -15.67 23.07
C SER A 286 -23.16 -14.57 24.00
N ARG A 287 -22.27 -13.69 23.52
CA ARG A 287 -21.39 -12.89 24.41
C ARG A 287 -21.56 -11.37 24.32
N ARG A 288 -22.35 -10.84 23.38
CA ARG A 288 -22.68 -9.40 23.30
C ARG A 288 -24.15 -9.12 23.63
N ARG A 289 -24.45 -7.82 23.91
CA ARG A 289 -25.72 -7.27 24.42
C ARG A 289 -26.97 -7.81 23.73
N LYS A 290 -28.15 -7.60 24.34
CA LYS A 290 -29.50 -8.00 23.90
C LYS A 290 -29.85 -7.82 22.40
N ASN A 291 -29.09 -7.05 21.63
CA ASN A 291 -29.31 -6.77 20.20
C ASN A 291 -28.22 -7.32 19.27
N ALA A 292 -27.21 -8.03 19.79
CA ALA A 292 -26.07 -8.51 19.00
C ALA A 292 -26.51 -9.42 17.85
N ALA A 293 -27.49 -10.29 18.09
CA ALA A 293 -28.07 -11.13 17.05
C ALA A 293 -28.67 -10.30 15.89
N GLN A 294 -29.28 -9.15 16.20
CA GLN A 294 -29.89 -8.27 15.20
C GLN A 294 -28.84 -7.48 14.42
N ASP A 295 -27.77 -7.04 15.07
CA ASP A 295 -26.61 -6.40 14.42
C ASP A 295 -25.89 -7.39 13.49
N TYR A 296 -25.67 -8.62 13.95
CA TYR A 296 -25.07 -9.68 13.16
C TYR A 296 -25.95 -10.12 11.99
N LEU A 297 -27.27 -10.19 12.18
CA LEU A 297 -28.20 -10.50 11.11
C LEU A 297 -28.23 -9.36 10.09
N GLY A 298 -28.26 -8.09 10.53
CA GLY A 298 -28.14 -6.92 9.66
C GLY A 298 -26.85 -6.90 8.83
N GLN A 299 -25.72 -7.27 9.43
CA GLN A 299 -24.45 -7.36 8.70
C GLN A 299 -24.38 -8.60 7.79
N SER A 300 -24.93 -9.75 8.21
CA SER A 300 -24.99 -10.99 7.40
C SER A 300 -25.87 -10.83 6.15
N LEU A 301 -26.92 -10.00 6.23
CA LEU A 301 -27.77 -9.66 5.07
C LEU A 301 -26.98 -9.00 3.93
N LEU A 302 -25.89 -8.26 4.23
CA LEU A 302 -25.03 -7.67 3.20
C LEU A 302 -24.31 -8.74 2.38
N TYR A 303 -23.91 -9.84 3.02
CA TYR A 303 -23.23 -10.95 2.36
C TYR A 303 -24.18 -11.86 1.56
N LEU A 304 -25.49 -11.85 1.87
CA LEU A 304 -26.51 -12.51 1.04
C LEU A 304 -26.70 -11.86 -0.34
N GLN A 305 -26.24 -10.62 -0.51
CA GLN A 305 -26.27 -9.90 -1.79
C GLN A 305 -24.92 -9.96 -2.51
N SER A 306 -23.93 -10.66 -1.95
CA SER A 306 -22.60 -10.76 -2.55
C SER A 306 -22.65 -11.56 -3.86
N PRO A 307 -21.99 -11.09 -4.93
CA PRO A 307 -21.83 -11.86 -6.17
C PRO A 307 -20.92 -13.08 -6.00
N GLN A 308 -20.20 -13.18 -4.88
CA GLN A 308 -19.26 -14.26 -4.59
C GLN A 308 -19.99 -15.41 -3.88
N GLU A 309 -20.19 -16.51 -4.62
CA GLU A 309 -20.90 -17.71 -4.14
C GLU A 309 -20.41 -18.25 -2.78
N PRO A 310 -19.09 -18.30 -2.47
CA PRO A 310 -18.61 -18.79 -1.17
C PRO A 310 -18.97 -17.89 0.02
N LEU A 311 -19.07 -16.57 -0.19
CA LEU A 311 -19.48 -15.62 0.85
C LEU A 311 -20.99 -15.73 1.12
N TRP A 312 -21.76 -15.86 0.04
CA TRP A 312 -23.22 -16.05 0.10
C TRP A 312 -23.61 -17.33 0.83
N GLN A 313 -22.99 -18.48 0.49
CA GLN A 313 -23.28 -19.78 1.13
C GLN A 313 -23.06 -19.74 2.64
N GLU A 314 -22.05 -18.99 3.09
CA GLU A 314 -21.67 -18.96 4.50
C GLU A 314 -22.44 -17.93 5.30
N ALA A 315 -22.87 -16.85 4.67
CA ALA A 315 -23.89 -15.98 5.22
C ALA A 315 -25.20 -16.76 5.47
N ILE A 316 -25.62 -17.62 4.53
CA ILE A 316 -26.79 -18.50 4.73
C ILE A 316 -26.55 -19.46 5.88
N ARG A 317 -25.40 -20.12 5.92
CA ARG A 317 -25.05 -21.05 6.99
C ARG A 317 -25.07 -20.38 8.37
N PHE A 318 -24.49 -19.19 8.47
CA PHE A 318 -24.43 -18.40 9.69
C PHE A 318 -25.83 -17.94 10.16
N ILE A 319 -26.75 -17.63 9.23
CA ILE A 319 -28.13 -17.23 9.55
C ILE A 319 -29.02 -18.45 9.84
N GLY A 320 -28.74 -19.60 9.19
CA GLY A 320 -29.70 -20.69 9.01
C GLY A 320 -29.44 -21.99 9.77
N GLU A 321 -28.24 -22.26 10.29
CA GLU A 321 -28.00 -23.51 11.05
C GLU A 321 -28.37 -23.35 12.55
N PRO A 322 -29.41 -24.04 13.06
CA PRO A 322 -29.51 -24.31 14.49
C PRO A 322 -28.44 -25.36 14.88
N PRO A 323 -27.89 -25.29 16.11
CA PRO A 323 -26.98 -26.32 16.60
C PRO A 323 -27.74 -27.64 16.79
N ASP A 324 -27.24 -28.72 16.18
CA ASP A 324 -27.55 -30.10 16.57
C ASP A 324 -26.77 -30.49 17.84
#